data_AF-A0A9E3TPH4-F1
#
_entry.id   AF-A0A9E3TPH4-F1
#
_cell.length_a   1.000
_cell.length_b   1.000
_cell.length_c   1.000
_cell.angle_alpha   90.00
_cell.angle_beta   90.00
_cell.angle_gamma   90.00
#
_symmetry.space_group_name_H-M   'P 1'
#
loop_
_entity.id
_entity.type
_entity.pdbx_description
1 polymer ?
#
loop_
_entity_poly.entity_id
_entity_poly.type
_entity_poly.pdbx_seq_one_letter_code
_entity_poly.pdbx_strand_id
1 'polypeptide(L)'
;MRWRKLGLIYQPTSCPPWFSYGAITPTPIPSDDTTISFIVTRCDRNGVGRPASVTLDLKDPFDVRVVEDQSPLLDVGRAGMFDDNGVMACSVVSLPSGDQVMYYVGFELCARIRYRLFTGAAVRTRGQGEFFRVSPTPLLDRLPGEAFFRGGPCVLREGDVYRMWYVAGDTWTTIANKQCPVYELRYLESRDPLCWSGNGRICMKLGNEEHGIGRPWVVRAVDRYQLFFSRRSLAHGGEYRLGYAESNDGISWRRMDEDLNLDVSDSGWDSKAIMYAVVTRINEQTWCFYNGNDFGREGFGAAIMDEP
;
A
#
# COMPACT_ATOMS: atom_id res chain seq x y z
N MET A 1 4.06 -21.35 -1.85
CA MET A 1 4.84 -20.77 -0.73
C MET A 1 4.41 -21.40 0.58
N ARG A 2 5.19 -21.32 1.66
CA ARG A 2 4.79 -21.78 2.98
C ARG A 2 5.05 -20.67 3.98
N TRP A 3 4.00 -20.13 4.58
CA TRP A 3 4.09 -19.00 5.50
C TRP A 3 3.76 -19.44 6.92
N ARG A 4 4.57 -18.98 7.87
CA ARG A 4 4.28 -19.07 9.30
C ARG A 4 3.84 -17.70 9.82
N LYS A 5 2.56 -17.58 10.17
CA LYS A 5 2.00 -16.35 10.76
C LYS A 5 2.57 -16.12 12.16
N LEU A 6 2.99 -14.90 12.43
CA LEU A 6 3.47 -14.46 13.73
C LEU A 6 2.38 -13.75 14.55
N GLY A 7 1.25 -13.42 13.92
CA GLY A 7 0.13 -12.71 14.55
C GLY A 7 0.25 -11.21 14.41
N LEU A 8 -0.45 -10.48 15.29
CA LEU A 8 -0.44 -9.02 15.34
C LEU A 8 0.90 -8.55 15.91
N ILE A 9 1.65 -7.79 15.13
CA ILE A 9 2.99 -7.31 15.48
C ILE A 9 2.92 -5.92 16.08
N TYR A 10 2.02 -5.10 15.54
CA TYR A 10 1.88 -3.73 15.98
C TYR A 10 0.43 -3.29 16.02
N GLN A 11 0.03 -2.79 17.20
CA GLN A 11 -1.24 -2.14 17.47
C GLN A 11 -0.97 -0.82 18.21
N PRO A 12 -1.54 0.32 17.77
CA PRO A 12 -1.45 1.56 18.54
C PRO A 12 -2.10 1.39 19.92
N THR A 13 -1.30 1.51 20.98
CA THR A 13 -1.75 1.48 22.38
C THR A 13 -1.90 2.87 22.98
N SER A 14 -1.19 3.86 22.44
CA SER A 14 -1.31 5.28 22.80
C SER A 14 -1.58 6.11 21.55
N CYS A 15 -2.54 7.02 21.64
CA CYS A 15 -2.93 7.89 20.54
C CYS A 15 -2.68 9.35 20.92
N PRO A 16 -1.59 9.96 20.43
CA PRO A 16 -1.48 11.41 20.31
C PRO A 16 -2.78 12.03 19.77
N PRO A 17 -3.11 13.30 20.12
CA PRO A 17 -4.42 13.89 19.78
C PRO A 17 -4.79 13.91 18.29
N TRP A 18 -3.82 13.74 17.40
CA TRP A 18 -4.00 13.82 15.95
C TRP A 18 -4.45 12.50 15.29
N PHE A 19 -4.41 11.36 15.98
CA PHE A 19 -4.97 10.10 15.47
C PHE A 19 -5.75 9.31 16.53
N SER A 20 -6.44 8.26 16.09
CA SER A 20 -7.30 7.46 16.95
C SER A 20 -7.15 5.95 16.74
N TYR A 21 -6.79 5.50 15.54
CA TYR A 21 -6.60 4.07 15.28
C TYR A 21 -5.73 3.81 14.03
N GLY A 22 -5.48 2.52 13.81
CA GLY A 22 -4.85 2.00 12.61
C GLY A 22 -3.33 2.06 12.62
N ALA A 23 -2.74 1.26 11.76
CA ALA A 23 -1.36 1.33 11.31
C ALA A 23 -1.37 0.72 9.91
N ILE A 24 -2.07 1.41 9.03
CA ILE A 24 -2.52 0.88 7.75
C ILE A 24 -1.36 0.96 6.77
N THR A 25 -1.26 -0.04 5.89
CA THR A 25 -0.30 -0.08 4.79
C THR A 25 1.16 0.09 5.26
N PRO A 26 1.70 -0.88 6.02
CA PRO A 26 3.05 -0.81 6.57
C PRO A 26 4.08 -0.79 5.43
N THR A 27 4.48 0.39 4.98
CA THR A 27 5.35 0.56 3.81
C THR A 27 6.80 0.52 4.27
N PRO A 28 7.58 -0.53 3.99
CA PRO A 28 8.93 -0.63 4.51
C PRO A 28 9.82 0.47 3.91
N ILE A 29 10.68 1.04 4.73
CA ILE A 29 11.76 1.94 4.30
C ILE A 29 13.10 1.34 4.73
N PRO A 30 14.18 1.59 3.96
CA PRO A 30 15.50 1.09 4.31
C PRO A 30 15.87 1.48 5.75
N SER A 31 16.39 0.49 6.48
CA SER A 31 16.78 0.55 7.89
C SER A 31 18.06 -0.27 8.07
N ASP A 32 18.67 -0.23 9.25
CA ASP A 32 19.89 -1.00 9.52
C ASP A 32 19.62 -2.48 9.77
N ASP A 33 20.66 -3.30 9.93
CA ASP A 33 20.56 -4.76 10.09
C ASP A 33 19.77 -5.20 11.34
N THR A 34 19.46 -4.26 12.24
CA THR A 34 18.83 -4.53 13.55
C THR A 34 17.42 -3.96 13.67
N THR A 35 16.97 -3.15 12.73
CA THR A 35 15.66 -2.48 12.79
C THR A 35 14.94 -2.60 11.46
N ILE A 36 13.61 -2.51 11.49
CA ILE A 36 12.83 -2.21 10.30
C ILE A 36 11.90 -1.03 10.54
N SER A 37 12.02 0.00 9.70
CA SER A 37 11.13 1.15 9.73
C SER A 37 10.06 1.04 8.66
N PHE A 38 8.86 1.50 8.99
CA PHE A 38 7.71 1.57 8.12
C PHE A 38 7.15 2.98 8.08
N ILE A 39 6.72 3.41 6.91
CA ILE A 39 5.68 4.45 6.82
C ILE A 39 4.33 3.74 6.87
N VAL A 40 3.56 4.03 7.92
CA VAL A 40 2.18 3.59 8.09
C VAL A 40 1.23 4.77 7.90
N THR A 41 -0.05 4.50 7.72
CA THR A 41 -1.10 5.51 7.75
C THR A 41 -1.93 5.36 9.03
N ARG A 42 -2.08 6.44 9.78
CA ARG A 42 -2.94 6.53 10.98
C ARG A 42 -4.21 7.27 10.65
N CYS A 43 -5.32 6.84 11.21
CA CYS A 43 -6.61 7.50 11.02
C CYS A 43 -7.05 8.23 12.28
N ASP A 44 -7.55 9.44 12.13
CA ASP A 44 -8.30 10.10 13.20
C ASP A 44 -9.71 9.50 13.37
N ARG A 45 -10.47 10.01 14.35
CA ARG A 45 -11.84 9.55 14.66
C ARG A 45 -12.81 9.62 13.48
N ASN A 46 -12.54 10.46 12.49
CA ASN A 46 -13.36 10.61 11.28
C ASN A 46 -12.88 9.72 10.13
N GLY A 47 -11.80 8.97 10.33
CA GLY A 47 -11.19 8.12 9.31
C GLY A 47 -10.24 8.85 8.36
N VAL A 48 -9.85 10.09 8.66
CA VAL A 48 -8.89 10.84 7.84
C VAL A 48 -7.48 10.32 8.11
N GLY A 49 -6.89 9.71 7.08
CA GLY A 49 -5.56 9.12 7.13
C GLY A 49 -4.43 10.14 7.05
N ARG A 50 -3.35 9.94 7.82
CA ARG A 50 -2.09 10.69 7.74
C ARG A 50 -0.89 9.74 7.89
N PRO A 51 0.14 9.84 7.03
CA PRO A 51 1.37 9.06 7.17
C PRO A 51 2.11 9.32 8.48
N ALA A 52 2.71 8.28 9.06
CA ALA A 52 3.58 8.34 10.23
C ALA A 52 4.66 7.26 10.15
N SER A 53 5.77 7.43 10.89
CA SER A 53 6.78 6.39 11.02
C SER A 53 6.47 5.44 12.17
N VAL A 54 6.76 4.15 11.95
CA VAL A 54 6.85 3.12 12.99
C VAL A 54 8.13 2.37 12.77
N THR A 55 8.99 2.29 13.79
CA THR A 55 10.21 1.47 13.73
C THR A 55 10.08 0.29 14.67
N LEU A 56 10.39 -0.90 14.16
CA LEU A 56 10.48 -2.14 14.91
C LEU A 56 11.96 -2.46 15.16
N ASP A 57 12.34 -2.70 16.41
CA ASP A 57 13.62 -3.33 16.76
C ASP A 57 13.49 -4.85 16.54
N LEU A 58 14.39 -5.43 15.74
CA LEU A 58 14.41 -6.84 15.35
C LEU A 58 15.51 -7.65 16.04
N LYS A 59 16.17 -7.11 17.08
CA LYS A 59 17.18 -7.86 17.86
C LYS A 59 16.67 -9.20 18.37
N ASP A 60 15.38 -9.27 18.68
CA ASP A 60 14.64 -10.51 18.81
C ASP A 60 13.35 -10.34 17.98
N PRO A 61 13.09 -11.16 16.94
CA PRO A 61 11.88 -11.05 16.13
C PRO A 61 10.58 -11.22 16.93
N PHE A 62 10.66 -11.62 18.20
CA PHE A 62 9.55 -11.71 19.15
C PHE A 62 9.55 -10.61 20.24
N ASP A 63 10.64 -9.86 20.45
CA ASP A 63 10.70 -8.67 21.34
C ASP A 63 10.65 -7.39 20.50
N VAL A 64 9.48 -7.15 19.90
CA VAL A 64 9.26 -6.01 19.02
C VAL A 64 9.06 -4.75 19.83
N ARG A 65 10.06 -3.86 19.82
CA ARG A 65 9.93 -2.50 20.37
C ARG A 65 9.56 -1.53 19.28
N VAL A 66 8.60 -0.66 19.60
CA VAL A 66 7.99 0.27 18.66
C VAL A 66 8.38 1.68 19.04
N VAL A 67 8.97 2.41 18.10
CA VAL A 67 9.16 3.86 18.19
C VAL A 67 8.20 4.54 17.23
N GLU A 68 7.45 5.52 17.75
CA GLU A 68 6.39 6.23 17.03
C GLU A 68 6.66 7.74 17.01
N ASP A 69 6.37 8.38 15.88
CA ASP A 69 6.43 9.83 15.77
C ASP A 69 5.30 10.52 16.57
N GLN A 70 5.61 11.68 17.13
CA GLN A 70 4.63 12.50 17.86
C GLN A 70 3.72 13.32 16.92
N SER A 71 4.08 13.43 15.64
CA SER A 71 3.37 14.18 14.60
C SER A 71 3.34 13.39 13.29
N PRO A 72 2.37 13.65 12.40
CA PRO A 72 2.35 13.01 11.09
C PRO A 72 3.55 13.41 10.23
N LEU A 73 4.03 12.50 9.39
CA LEU A 73 5.09 12.76 8.40
C LEU A 73 4.62 13.66 7.24
N LEU A 74 3.31 13.67 7.00
CA LEU A 74 2.64 14.48 6.00
C LEU A 74 1.18 14.70 6.43
N ASP A 75 0.76 15.95 6.58
CA ASP A 75 -0.65 16.27 6.86
C ASP A 75 -1.48 16.33 5.56
N VAL A 76 -2.81 16.38 5.67
CA VAL A 76 -3.73 16.52 4.53
C VAL A 76 -3.48 17.80 3.73
N GLY A 77 -3.95 17.79 2.48
CA GLY A 77 -3.93 18.98 1.63
C GLY A 77 -4.82 20.10 2.17
N ARG A 78 -4.61 21.33 1.66
CA ARG A 78 -5.55 22.43 1.90
C ARG A 78 -6.94 22.06 1.35
N ALA A 79 -7.99 22.67 1.91
CA ALA A 79 -9.36 22.44 1.47
C ALA A 79 -9.54 22.55 -0.06
N GLY A 80 -10.23 21.57 -0.64
CA GLY A 80 -10.50 21.46 -2.07
C GLY A 80 -9.41 20.78 -2.89
N MET A 81 -8.27 20.41 -2.28
CA MET A 81 -7.27 19.58 -2.96
C MET A 81 -7.66 18.11 -2.91
N PHE A 82 -7.08 17.29 -3.79
CA PHE A 82 -7.45 15.88 -3.95
C PHE A 82 -7.15 14.99 -2.73
N ASP A 83 -6.34 15.49 -1.79
CA ASP A 83 -5.87 14.80 -0.60
C ASP A 83 -6.26 15.53 0.70
N ASP A 84 -7.29 16.37 0.65
CA ASP A 84 -7.80 17.14 1.79
C ASP A 84 -8.64 16.30 2.77
N ASN A 85 -9.14 15.13 2.36
CA ASN A 85 -9.90 14.20 3.19
C ASN A 85 -9.13 12.91 3.55
N GLY A 86 -7.82 12.89 3.33
CA GLY A 86 -6.96 11.79 3.76
C GLY A 86 -5.79 11.55 2.82
N VAL A 87 -4.69 11.11 3.42
CA VAL A 87 -3.43 10.77 2.77
C VAL A 87 -3.05 9.37 3.22
N MET A 88 -2.84 8.45 2.27
CA MET A 88 -2.41 7.08 2.55
C MET A 88 -1.11 6.77 1.82
N ALA A 89 -0.03 6.55 2.57
CA ALA A 89 1.29 6.24 2.03
C ALA A 89 1.27 4.89 1.28
N CYS A 90 1.86 4.84 0.08
CA CYS A 90 1.79 3.69 -0.82
C CYS A 90 3.10 3.01 -1.14
N SER A 91 4.11 3.79 -1.51
CA SER A 91 5.46 3.30 -1.71
C SER A 91 6.46 4.42 -1.48
N VAL A 92 7.69 4.05 -1.17
CA VAL A 92 8.79 4.99 -0.98
C VAL A 92 9.94 4.53 -1.85
N VAL A 93 10.53 5.46 -2.61
CA VAL A 93 11.68 5.19 -3.46
C VAL A 93 12.83 6.09 -3.04
N SER A 94 14.00 5.50 -2.83
CA SER A 94 15.25 6.24 -2.61
C SER A 94 15.86 6.69 -3.94
N LEU A 95 16.15 7.99 -4.04
CA LEU A 95 16.81 8.62 -5.17
C LEU A 95 18.33 8.44 -5.09
N PRO A 96 19.09 8.61 -6.20
CA PRO A 96 20.55 8.54 -6.16
C PRO A 96 21.17 9.58 -5.19
N SER A 97 20.51 10.71 -4.97
CA SER A 97 20.93 11.73 -3.98
C SER A 97 20.84 11.24 -2.53
N GLY A 98 20.09 10.16 -2.28
CA GLY A 98 19.68 9.72 -0.95
C GLY A 98 18.40 10.39 -0.44
N ASP A 99 17.81 11.30 -1.21
CA ASP A 99 16.45 11.79 -0.96
C ASP A 99 15.43 10.69 -1.20
N GLN A 100 14.22 10.86 -0.68
CA GLN A 100 13.16 9.89 -0.81
C GLN A 100 11.91 10.51 -1.40
N VAL A 101 11.26 9.78 -2.30
CA VAL A 101 9.93 10.11 -2.82
C VAL A 101 8.94 9.14 -2.22
N MET A 102 8.01 9.63 -1.42
CA MET A 102 6.84 8.90 -0.97
C MET A 102 5.70 9.15 -1.95
N TYR A 103 5.24 8.09 -2.61
CA TYR A 103 3.99 8.10 -3.36
C TYR A 103 2.85 7.75 -2.43
N TYR A 104 1.77 8.53 -2.49
CA TYR A 104 0.60 8.36 -1.63
C TYR A 104 -0.69 8.49 -2.44
N VAL A 105 -1.78 8.02 -1.85
CA VAL A 105 -3.14 8.26 -2.36
C VAL A 105 -3.77 9.39 -1.57
N GLY A 106 -4.32 10.38 -2.28
CA GLY A 106 -5.25 11.37 -1.76
C GLY A 106 -6.70 10.92 -1.88
N PHE A 107 -7.50 11.21 -0.86
CA PHE A 107 -8.93 10.94 -0.84
C PHE A 107 -9.73 12.21 -1.13
N GLU A 108 -10.48 12.21 -2.23
CA GLU A 108 -11.38 13.30 -2.63
C GLU A 108 -12.83 12.85 -2.42
N LEU A 109 -13.53 13.40 -1.42
CA LEU A 109 -14.94 13.07 -1.20
C LEU A 109 -15.84 13.65 -2.30
N CYS A 110 -16.88 12.92 -2.66
CA CYS A 110 -17.80 13.29 -3.74
C CYS A 110 -19.26 13.24 -3.27
N ALA A 111 -20.13 14.01 -3.94
CA ALA A 111 -21.56 14.09 -3.57
C ALA A 111 -22.41 12.95 -4.14
N ARG A 112 -22.01 12.35 -5.28
CA ARG A 112 -22.80 11.34 -6.01
C ARG A 112 -22.16 9.95 -6.04
N ILE A 113 -20.83 9.91 -6.00
CA ILE A 113 -20.03 8.72 -5.71
C ILE A 113 -19.37 8.94 -4.36
N ARG A 114 -18.86 7.90 -3.71
CA ARG A 114 -18.33 8.04 -2.35
C ARG A 114 -17.05 8.87 -2.29
N TYR A 115 -16.14 8.63 -3.24
CA TYR A 115 -14.84 9.31 -3.29
C TYR A 115 -14.17 9.13 -4.66
N ARG A 116 -13.03 9.80 -4.87
CA ARG A 116 -12.03 9.49 -5.88
C ARG A 116 -10.68 9.28 -5.20
N LEU A 117 -9.80 8.53 -5.84
CA LEU A 117 -8.46 8.24 -5.34
C LEU A 117 -7.43 8.60 -6.40
N PHE A 118 -6.57 9.56 -6.10
CA PHE A 118 -5.49 9.94 -7.01
C PHE A 118 -4.13 9.89 -6.33
N THR A 119 -3.11 9.60 -7.13
CA THR A 119 -1.73 9.50 -6.65
C THR A 119 -1.12 10.89 -6.55
N GLY A 120 -0.55 11.20 -5.39
CA GLY A 120 0.36 12.32 -5.17
C GLY A 120 1.77 11.85 -4.84
N ALA A 121 2.68 12.81 -4.71
CA ALA A 121 4.04 12.57 -4.22
C ALA A 121 4.45 13.61 -3.18
N ALA A 122 5.29 13.18 -2.24
CA ALA A 122 5.99 14.04 -1.30
C ALA A 122 7.45 13.64 -1.24
N VAL A 123 8.34 14.61 -1.04
CA VAL A 123 9.80 14.42 -1.05
C VAL A 123 10.35 14.68 0.34
N ARG A 124 11.25 13.82 0.79
CA ARG A 124 12.06 14.01 1.99
C ARG A 124 13.52 14.12 1.60
N THR A 125 14.14 15.26 1.92
CA THR A 125 15.58 15.46 1.72
C THR A 125 16.34 14.56 2.68
N ARG A 126 17.47 14.00 2.25
CA ARG A 126 18.33 13.19 3.12
C ARG A 126 18.69 13.94 4.40
N GLY A 127 18.44 13.31 5.55
CA GLY A 127 18.72 13.88 6.88
C GLY A 127 17.62 14.77 7.45
N GLN A 128 16.54 15.03 6.70
CA GLN A 128 15.33 15.64 7.23
C GLN A 128 14.34 14.57 7.70
N GLY A 129 13.51 14.88 8.71
CA GLY A 129 12.50 13.96 9.23
C GLY A 129 11.20 13.96 8.40
N GLU A 130 10.81 15.13 7.90
CA GLU A 130 9.49 15.38 7.30
C GLU A 130 9.47 15.18 5.78
N PHE A 131 8.27 14.90 5.25
CA PHE A 131 8.00 14.89 3.80
C PHE A 131 7.29 16.18 3.38
N PHE A 132 7.73 16.76 2.27
CA PHE A 132 7.11 17.93 1.66
C PHE A 132 6.33 17.55 0.41
N ARG A 133 5.04 17.89 0.38
CA ARG A 133 4.18 17.66 -0.78
C ARG A 133 4.75 18.34 -2.02
N VAL A 134 4.86 17.59 -3.12
CA VAL A 134 5.40 18.07 -4.40
C VAL A 134 4.44 19.03 -5.10
N SER A 135 3.16 18.68 -5.14
CA SER A 135 2.12 19.45 -5.82
C SER A 135 0.81 19.40 -5.05
N PRO A 136 0.01 20.48 -5.04
CA PRO A 136 -1.34 20.48 -4.50
C PRO A 136 -2.34 19.73 -5.40
N THR A 137 -1.95 19.41 -6.64
CA THR A 137 -2.75 18.61 -7.59
C THR A 137 -2.18 17.20 -7.70
N PRO A 138 -2.98 16.21 -8.14
CA PRO A 138 -2.47 14.86 -8.31
C PRO A 138 -1.27 14.78 -9.24
N LEU A 139 -0.34 13.89 -8.90
CA LEU A 139 0.71 13.45 -9.81
C LEU A 139 0.15 12.56 -10.93
N LEU A 140 -0.82 11.69 -10.60
CA LEU A 140 -1.64 10.98 -11.59
C LEU A 140 -3.08 11.52 -11.57
N ASP A 141 -3.34 12.53 -12.40
CA ASP A 141 -4.69 13.12 -12.54
C ASP A 141 -5.57 12.30 -13.51
N ARG A 142 -6.85 12.64 -13.58
CA ARG A 142 -7.89 11.94 -14.35
C ARG A 142 -7.52 11.79 -15.82
N LEU A 143 -7.78 10.60 -16.34
CA LEU A 143 -7.72 10.29 -17.77
C LEU A 143 -8.96 9.47 -18.17
N PRO A 144 -9.35 9.48 -19.45
CA PRO A 144 -10.37 8.56 -19.96
C PRO A 144 -10.04 7.10 -19.59
N GLY A 145 -11.01 6.35 -19.05
CA GLY A 145 -10.79 4.99 -18.57
C GLY A 145 -10.18 4.88 -17.16
N GLU A 146 -9.78 6.00 -16.55
CA GLU A 146 -9.12 6.08 -15.24
C GLU A 146 -9.59 7.34 -14.46
N ALA A 147 -10.84 7.75 -14.66
CA ALA A 147 -11.34 9.05 -14.23
C ALA A 147 -11.65 9.14 -12.72
N PHE A 148 -11.82 8.01 -12.03
CA PHE A 148 -12.16 8.00 -10.61
C PHE A 148 -11.03 7.47 -9.73
N PHE A 149 -10.19 6.59 -10.27
CA PHE A 149 -9.10 5.96 -9.55
C PHE A 149 -7.84 5.98 -10.40
N ARG A 150 -6.76 6.50 -9.82
CA ARG A 150 -5.36 6.33 -10.24
C ARG A 150 -4.51 6.30 -8.97
N GLY A 151 -4.71 5.27 -8.15
CA GLY A 151 -4.21 5.19 -6.78
C GLY A 151 -3.39 3.93 -6.51
N GLY A 152 -3.05 3.70 -5.24
CA GLY A 152 -2.28 2.54 -4.79
C GLY A 152 -0.94 2.33 -5.50
N PRO A 153 -0.12 3.38 -5.75
CA PRO A 153 1.10 3.24 -6.52
C PRO A 153 2.16 2.43 -5.76
N CYS A 154 2.67 1.40 -6.42
CA CYS A 154 3.91 0.71 -6.07
C CYS A 154 4.96 1.10 -7.10
N VAL A 155 6.03 1.74 -6.66
CA VAL A 155 7.10 2.21 -7.53
C VAL A 155 8.40 1.48 -7.21
N LEU A 156 9.05 0.95 -8.25
CA LEU A 156 10.41 0.43 -8.19
C LEU A 156 11.32 1.27 -9.08
N ARG A 157 12.56 1.45 -8.66
CA ARG A 157 13.62 2.05 -9.48
C ARG A 157 14.54 0.95 -9.99
N GLU A 158 14.70 0.87 -11.31
CA GLU A 158 15.61 -0.04 -12.00
C GLU A 158 16.56 0.77 -12.88
N GLY A 159 17.78 1.00 -12.39
CA GLY A 159 18.73 1.92 -13.02
C GLY A 159 18.20 3.36 -13.03
N ASP A 160 17.98 3.89 -14.23
CA ASP A 160 17.47 5.25 -14.48
C ASP A 160 15.97 5.28 -14.80
N VAL A 161 15.29 4.13 -14.73
CA VAL A 161 13.85 4.01 -14.98
C VAL A 161 13.11 3.76 -13.68
N TYR A 162 12.05 4.52 -13.47
CA TYR A 162 11.04 4.30 -12.44
C TYR A 162 9.85 3.60 -13.07
N ARG A 163 9.43 2.51 -12.45
CA ARG A 163 8.34 1.65 -12.89
C ARG A 163 7.23 1.72 -11.85
N MET A 164 6.02 2.03 -12.28
CA MET A 164 4.87 2.19 -11.38
C MET A 164 3.77 1.20 -11.74
N TRP A 165 3.37 0.40 -10.76
CA TRP A 165 2.15 -0.39 -10.78
C TRP A 165 1.12 0.29 -9.90
N TYR A 166 -0.06 0.53 -10.43
CA TYR A 166 -1.09 1.29 -9.73
C TYR A 166 -2.48 0.79 -10.10
N VAL A 167 -3.46 1.10 -9.27
CA VAL A 167 -4.84 0.68 -9.48
C VAL A 167 -5.59 1.80 -10.16
N ALA A 168 -6.35 1.46 -11.20
CA ALA A 168 -7.05 2.46 -12.00
C ALA A 168 -8.42 2.00 -12.46
N GLY A 169 -9.33 2.97 -12.61
CA GLY A 169 -10.68 2.73 -13.10
C GLY A 169 -11.57 3.96 -13.06
N ASP A 170 -12.72 3.83 -13.67
CA ASP A 170 -13.72 4.88 -13.85
C ASP A 170 -15.15 4.38 -13.60
N THR A 171 -15.28 3.23 -12.91
CA THR A 171 -16.56 2.57 -12.72
C THR A 171 -16.83 2.32 -11.24
N TRP A 172 -18.10 2.46 -10.85
CA TRP A 172 -18.64 2.05 -9.56
C TRP A 172 -19.68 0.96 -9.79
N THR A 173 -19.77 0.00 -8.89
CA THR A 173 -20.79 -1.05 -8.89
C THR A 173 -21.49 -1.13 -7.54
N THR A 174 -22.70 -1.70 -7.53
CA THR A 174 -23.47 -1.87 -6.30
C THR A 174 -23.41 -3.32 -5.84
N ILE A 175 -22.90 -3.54 -4.63
CA ILE A 175 -22.75 -4.87 -4.02
C ILE A 175 -23.46 -4.83 -2.67
N ALA A 176 -24.48 -5.66 -2.47
CA ALA A 176 -25.28 -5.68 -1.24
C ALA A 176 -25.69 -4.27 -0.77
N ASN A 177 -26.23 -3.46 -1.69
CA ASN A 177 -26.61 -2.05 -1.50
C ASN A 177 -25.48 -1.08 -1.13
N LYS A 178 -24.21 -1.50 -1.22
CA LYS A 178 -23.04 -0.64 -1.02
C LYS A 178 -22.39 -0.29 -2.36
N GLN A 179 -22.09 0.99 -2.54
CA GLN A 179 -21.28 1.45 -3.67
C GLN A 179 -19.83 1.01 -3.48
N CYS A 180 -19.34 0.22 -4.43
CA CYS A 180 -18.01 -0.35 -4.46
C CYS A 180 -17.26 0.14 -5.71
N PRO A 181 -15.99 0.56 -5.56
CA PRO A 181 -15.17 0.96 -6.70
C PRO A 181 -14.80 -0.26 -7.54
N VAL A 182 -14.65 -0.04 -8.85
CA VAL A 182 -14.09 -0.99 -9.80
C VAL A 182 -12.76 -0.48 -10.31
N TYR A 183 -11.68 -1.20 -10.03
CA TYR A 183 -10.33 -0.84 -10.47
C TYR A 183 -9.46 -2.07 -10.77
N GLU A 184 -8.68 -1.95 -11.83
CA GLU A 184 -7.74 -2.96 -12.35
C GLU A 184 -6.29 -2.51 -12.12
N LEU A 185 -5.33 -3.42 -12.34
CA LEU A 185 -3.92 -3.08 -12.26
C LEU A 185 -3.42 -2.50 -13.59
N ARG A 186 -2.80 -1.33 -13.50
CA ARG A 186 -2.15 -0.64 -14.61
C ARG A 186 -0.68 -0.36 -14.33
N TYR A 187 0.02 -0.02 -15.40
CA TYR A 187 1.46 0.14 -15.43
C TYR A 187 1.90 1.39 -16.19
N LEU A 188 2.90 2.11 -15.65
CA LEU A 188 3.59 3.24 -16.27
C LEU A 188 5.10 3.18 -16.01
N GLU A 189 5.86 3.87 -16.86
CA GLU A 189 7.29 4.10 -16.70
C GLU A 189 7.62 5.59 -16.80
N SER A 190 8.68 6.00 -16.10
CA SER A 190 9.27 7.32 -16.26
C SER A 190 10.76 7.31 -15.98
N ARG A 191 11.47 8.33 -16.47
CA ARG A 191 12.86 8.65 -16.07
C ARG A 191 12.91 9.71 -14.98
N ASP A 192 11.79 10.38 -14.71
CA ASP A 192 11.62 11.36 -13.65
C ASP A 192 10.58 10.82 -12.65
N PRO A 193 10.95 10.58 -11.38
CA PRO A 193 10.01 10.05 -10.38
C PRO A 193 8.84 11.01 -10.11
N LEU A 194 8.92 12.28 -10.52
CA LEU A 194 7.90 13.30 -10.32
C LEU A 194 7.17 13.67 -11.62
N CYS A 195 7.42 12.99 -12.74
CA CYS A 195 6.71 13.23 -13.99
C CYS A 195 6.26 11.91 -14.61
N TRP A 196 4.96 11.66 -14.63
CA TRP A 196 4.36 10.46 -15.21
C TRP A 196 3.40 10.87 -16.33
N SER A 197 3.55 10.27 -17.51
CA SER A 197 2.76 10.66 -18.69
C SER A 197 2.11 9.46 -19.36
N GLY A 198 1.01 9.71 -20.07
CA GLY A 198 0.27 8.70 -20.82
C GLY A 198 -0.79 7.95 -20.02
N ASN A 199 -1.54 7.12 -20.74
CA ASN A 199 -2.51 6.19 -20.17
C ASN A 199 -1.77 4.95 -19.67
N GLY A 200 -2.15 4.43 -18.50
CA GLY A 200 -1.55 3.22 -17.98
C GLY A 200 -1.89 2.03 -18.86
N ARG A 201 -0.90 1.17 -19.10
CA ARG A 201 -1.15 -0.13 -19.72
C ARG A 201 -1.83 -1.03 -18.69
N ILE A 202 -3.00 -1.60 -19.01
CA ILE A 202 -3.60 -2.66 -18.20
C ILE A 202 -2.65 -3.85 -18.21
N CYS A 203 -2.13 -4.22 -17.04
CA CYS A 203 -1.16 -5.30 -16.88
C CYS A 203 -1.76 -6.50 -16.12
N MET A 204 -2.84 -6.31 -15.37
CA MET A 204 -3.64 -7.40 -14.82
C MET A 204 -5.11 -7.00 -14.71
N LYS A 205 -5.98 -7.84 -15.27
CA LYS A 205 -7.44 -7.70 -15.17
C LYS A 205 -7.97 -8.33 -13.89
N LEU A 206 -9.18 -7.94 -13.52
CA LEU A 206 -9.93 -8.58 -12.44
C LEU A 206 -10.17 -10.07 -12.75
N GLY A 207 -10.06 -10.89 -11.72
CA GLY A 207 -10.48 -12.28 -11.74
C GLY A 207 -12.01 -12.41 -11.69
N ASN A 208 -12.48 -13.66 -11.66
CA ASN A 208 -13.91 -13.92 -11.62
C ASN A 208 -14.51 -13.41 -10.30
N GLU A 209 -15.65 -12.72 -10.38
CA GLU A 209 -16.36 -12.11 -9.23
C GLU A 209 -15.55 -11.05 -8.45
N GLU A 210 -14.36 -10.69 -8.92
CA GLU A 210 -13.57 -9.61 -8.36
C GLU A 210 -14.07 -8.26 -8.85
N HIS A 211 -13.99 -7.28 -7.97
CA HIS A 211 -14.30 -5.90 -8.33
C HIS A 211 -13.15 -4.94 -7.99
N GLY A 212 -12.05 -5.40 -7.40
CA GLY A 212 -10.92 -4.51 -7.12
C GLY A 212 -9.63 -5.24 -6.80
N ILE A 213 -8.56 -4.83 -7.48
CA ILE A 213 -7.17 -5.09 -7.08
C ILE A 213 -6.68 -3.87 -6.31
N GLY A 214 -6.32 -4.04 -5.04
CA GLY A 214 -5.80 -2.98 -4.17
C GLY A 214 -4.35 -3.24 -3.81
N ARG A 215 -3.62 -2.17 -3.47
CA ARG A 215 -2.25 -2.22 -2.92
C ARG A 215 -1.34 -3.27 -3.60
N PRO A 216 -1.03 -3.13 -4.90
CA PRO A 216 0.01 -3.93 -5.50
C PRO A 216 1.32 -3.73 -4.73
N TRP A 217 2.09 -4.80 -4.58
CA TRP A 217 3.43 -4.78 -4.03
C TRP A 217 4.32 -5.67 -4.89
N VAL A 218 5.17 -5.03 -5.68
CA VAL A 218 6.09 -5.73 -6.58
C VAL A 218 7.43 -5.91 -5.91
N VAL A 219 7.93 -7.14 -5.95
CA VAL A 219 9.27 -7.51 -5.50
C VAL A 219 10.06 -7.99 -6.71
N ARG A 220 11.28 -7.47 -6.88
CA ARG A 220 12.23 -7.97 -7.87
C ARG A 220 13.02 -9.13 -7.26
N ALA A 221 12.71 -10.35 -7.70
CA ALA A 221 13.54 -11.52 -7.45
C ALA A 221 14.66 -11.62 -8.51
N VAL A 222 15.60 -12.55 -8.32
CA VAL A 222 16.80 -12.70 -9.19
C VAL A 222 16.43 -12.87 -10.66
N ASP A 223 15.41 -13.67 -10.96
CA ASP A 223 15.04 -14.07 -12.32
C ASP A 223 13.66 -13.58 -12.77
N ARG A 224 12.87 -12.97 -11.87
CA ARG A 224 11.47 -12.60 -12.14
C ARG A 224 10.96 -11.49 -11.22
N TYR A 225 9.79 -10.98 -11.55
CA TYR A 225 8.98 -10.14 -10.68
C TYR A 225 7.94 -11.00 -9.97
N GLN A 226 7.72 -10.69 -8.70
CA GLN A 226 6.65 -11.23 -7.87
C GLN A 226 5.72 -10.09 -7.50
N LEU A 227 4.42 -10.31 -7.61
CA LEU A 227 3.39 -9.34 -7.23
C LEU A 227 2.50 -9.95 -6.16
N PHE A 228 2.46 -9.27 -5.03
CA PHE A 228 1.50 -9.50 -3.96
C PHE A 228 0.47 -8.38 -4.02
N PHE A 229 -0.82 -8.70 -3.95
CA PHE A 229 -1.87 -7.69 -4.07
C PHE A 229 -3.07 -8.02 -3.21
N SER A 230 -3.81 -7.00 -2.79
CA SER A 230 -5.14 -7.21 -2.22
C SER A 230 -6.15 -7.43 -3.34
N ARG A 231 -7.05 -8.40 -3.18
CA ARG A 231 -8.18 -8.64 -4.07
C ARG A 231 -9.49 -8.57 -3.30
N ARG A 232 -10.50 -7.96 -3.91
CA ARG A 232 -11.87 -7.90 -3.39
C ARG A 232 -12.79 -8.68 -4.30
N SER A 233 -13.48 -9.66 -3.73
CA SER A 233 -14.41 -10.52 -4.46
C SER A 233 -15.74 -10.66 -3.73
N LEU A 234 -16.81 -10.81 -4.50
CA LEU A 234 -18.14 -11.13 -3.99
C LEU A 234 -18.17 -12.48 -3.26
N ALA A 235 -17.33 -13.43 -3.67
CA ALA A 235 -17.23 -14.76 -3.07
C ALA A 235 -16.88 -14.72 -1.56
N HIS A 236 -16.26 -13.62 -1.10
CA HIS A 236 -15.89 -13.40 0.30
C HIS A 236 -16.66 -12.24 0.94
N GLY A 237 -17.89 -11.98 0.47
CA GLY A 237 -18.72 -10.90 1.01
C GLY A 237 -18.17 -9.49 0.74
N GLY A 238 -17.23 -9.35 -0.22
CA GLY A 238 -16.55 -8.09 -0.53
C GLY A 238 -15.37 -7.75 0.39
N GLU A 239 -15.00 -8.66 1.29
CA GLU A 239 -13.81 -8.57 2.13
C GLU A 239 -12.54 -8.79 1.30
N TYR A 240 -11.41 -8.30 1.81
CA TYR A 240 -10.13 -8.47 1.14
C TYR A 240 -9.51 -9.84 1.40
N ARG A 241 -8.89 -10.37 0.35
CA ARG A 241 -7.93 -11.47 0.40
C ARG A 241 -6.63 -11.03 -0.26
N LEU A 242 -5.58 -11.80 -0.06
CA LEU A 242 -4.35 -11.62 -0.81
C LEU A 242 -4.39 -12.44 -2.09
N GLY A 243 -3.78 -11.90 -3.14
CA GLY A 243 -3.51 -12.57 -4.40
C GLY A 243 -2.01 -12.55 -4.69
N TYR A 244 -1.60 -13.43 -5.60
CA TYR A 244 -0.21 -13.62 -5.98
C TYR A 244 -0.06 -13.82 -7.49
N ALA A 245 0.99 -13.22 -8.06
CA ALA A 245 1.34 -13.40 -9.46
C ALA A 245 2.84 -13.29 -9.69
N GLU A 246 3.31 -13.90 -10.78
CA GLU A 246 4.69 -13.80 -11.25
C GLU A 246 4.75 -13.24 -12.67
N SER A 247 5.85 -12.57 -13.00
CA SER A 247 6.08 -12.02 -14.33
C SER A 247 7.57 -11.96 -14.66
N ASN A 248 7.93 -12.23 -15.92
CA ASN A 248 9.31 -12.09 -16.38
C ASN A 248 9.67 -10.63 -16.72
N ASP A 249 8.70 -9.88 -17.24
CA ASP A 249 8.87 -8.50 -17.71
C ASP A 249 8.30 -7.46 -16.73
N GLY A 250 7.55 -7.88 -15.71
CA GLY A 250 6.86 -7.01 -14.75
C GLY A 250 5.59 -6.36 -15.33
N ILE A 251 5.14 -6.77 -16.51
CA ILE A 251 3.99 -6.17 -17.21
C ILE A 251 2.96 -7.25 -17.55
N SER A 252 3.40 -8.43 -17.93
CA SER A 252 2.56 -9.58 -18.27
C SER A 252 2.56 -10.53 -17.09
N TRP A 253 1.48 -10.55 -16.31
CA TRP A 253 1.40 -11.29 -15.06
C TRP A 253 0.67 -12.63 -15.22
N ARG A 254 1.26 -13.70 -14.68
CA ARG A 254 0.59 -14.99 -14.48
C ARG A 254 0.12 -15.08 -13.03
N ARG A 255 -1.20 -15.08 -12.83
CA ARG A 255 -1.80 -15.28 -11.49
C ARG A 255 -1.52 -16.71 -11.01
N MET A 256 -1.17 -16.80 -9.74
CA MET A 256 -0.79 -18.01 -9.01
C MET A 256 -1.35 -17.90 -7.59
N ASP A 257 -2.62 -17.49 -7.48
CA ASP A 257 -3.23 -17.11 -6.20
C ASP A 257 -3.21 -18.25 -5.19
N GLU A 258 -3.42 -19.48 -5.65
CA GLU A 258 -3.39 -20.71 -4.86
C GLU A 258 -1.99 -21.03 -4.34
N ASP A 259 -0.93 -20.55 -4.99
CA ASP A 259 0.45 -20.78 -4.57
C ASP A 259 0.88 -19.84 -3.43
N LEU A 260 0.08 -18.82 -3.10
CA LEU A 260 0.39 -17.88 -2.02
C LEU A 260 0.38 -18.58 -0.65
N ASN A 261 -0.58 -19.47 -0.39
CA ASN A 261 -0.76 -20.17 0.90
C ASN A 261 -0.68 -19.25 2.13
N LEU A 262 -1.29 -18.06 2.05
CA LEU A 262 -1.44 -17.12 3.17
C LEU A 262 -2.85 -16.53 3.14
N ASP A 263 -3.66 -16.87 4.14
CA ASP A 263 -5.05 -16.43 4.25
C ASP A 263 -5.39 -15.99 5.68
N VAL A 264 -6.65 -15.60 5.89
CA VAL A 264 -7.25 -15.21 7.17
C VAL A 264 -7.05 -16.29 8.24
N SER A 265 -6.97 -15.87 9.49
CA SER A 265 -6.95 -16.78 10.63
C SER A 265 -8.34 -17.32 10.96
N ASP A 266 -8.42 -18.44 11.68
CA ASP A 266 -9.70 -18.98 12.16
C ASP A 266 -10.44 -18.01 13.11
N SER A 267 -9.70 -17.15 13.82
CA SER A 267 -10.24 -16.15 14.74
C SER A 267 -9.29 -14.97 14.94
N GLY A 268 -9.78 -13.88 15.54
CA GLY A 268 -8.99 -12.72 15.91
C GLY A 268 -8.93 -11.60 14.85
N TRP A 269 -7.89 -10.77 14.96
CA TRP A 269 -7.73 -9.48 14.26
C TRP A 269 -7.67 -9.56 12.73
N ASP A 270 -7.35 -10.72 12.15
CA ASP A 270 -7.23 -10.97 10.70
C ASP A 270 -8.10 -12.16 10.24
N SER A 271 -9.21 -12.42 10.93
CA SER A 271 -10.12 -13.54 10.64
C SER A 271 -11.16 -13.30 9.54
N LYS A 272 -11.43 -12.03 9.20
CA LYS A 272 -12.40 -11.66 8.16
C LYS A 272 -11.72 -11.20 6.89
N ALA A 273 -10.61 -10.48 7.02
CA ALA A 273 -9.86 -9.93 5.91
C ALA A 273 -8.34 -10.02 6.13
N ILE A 274 -7.61 -10.17 5.04
CA ILE A 274 -6.15 -10.09 4.97
C ILE A 274 -5.76 -9.29 3.71
N MET A 275 -4.96 -8.24 3.87
CA MET A 275 -4.74 -7.25 2.81
C MET A 275 -3.50 -6.40 3.02
N TYR A 276 -3.22 -5.58 2.02
CA TYR A 276 -2.16 -4.55 2.02
C TYR A 276 -0.79 -5.12 2.32
N ALA A 277 -0.56 -6.34 1.83
CA ALA A 277 0.68 -7.05 2.05
C ALA A 277 1.86 -6.27 1.47
N VAL A 278 2.94 -6.24 2.23
CA VAL A 278 4.28 -5.89 1.76
C VAL A 278 5.19 -7.08 2.03
N VAL A 279 6.00 -7.42 1.05
CA VAL A 279 6.97 -8.51 1.15
C VAL A 279 8.37 -7.94 1.00
N THR A 280 9.24 -8.27 1.95
CA THR A 280 10.62 -7.80 1.98
C THR A 280 11.53 -8.86 2.59
N ARG A 281 12.83 -8.81 2.27
CA ARG A 281 13.85 -9.71 2.84
C ARG A 281 14.62 -8.97 3.92
N ILE A 282 14.73 -9.57 5.10
CA ILE A 282 15.43 -9.03 6.27
C ILE A 282 16.28 -10.15 6.87
N ASN A 283 17.60 -9.97 6.99
CA ASN A 283 18.53 -10.96 7.53
C ASN A 283 18.31 -12.37 6.94
N GLU A 284 18.24 -12.45 5.62
CA GLU A 284 17.95 -13.68 4.83
C GLU A 284 16.54 -14.26 4.99
N GLN A 285 15.76 -13.85 5.97
CA GLN A 285 14.37 -14.25 6.10
C GLN A 285 13.46 -13.41 5.19
N THR A 286 12.52 -14.06 4.49
CA THR A 286 11.45 -13.33 3.78
C THR A 286 10.28 -13.08 4.72
N TRP A 287 9.89 -11.82 4.85
CA TRP A 287 8.81 -11.33 5.68
C TRP A 287 7.65 -10.83 4.81
N CYS A 288 6.42 -11.10 5.26
CA CYS A 288 5.21 -10.51 4.74
C CYS A 288 4.50 -9.76 5.87
N PHE A 289 4.47 -8.43 5.82
CA PHE A 289 3.67 -7.61 6.74
C PHE A 289 2.32 -7.32 6.10
N TYR A 290 1.24 -7.36 6.87
CA TYR A 290 -0.11 -7.22 6.32
C TYR A 290 -1.09 -6.66 7.35
N ASN A 291 -2.18 -6.06 6.85
CA ASN A 291 -3.31 -5.61 7.67
C ASN A 291 -4.43 -6.66 7.67
N GLY A 292 -5.19 -6.69 8.78
CA GLY A 292 -6.30 -7.60 9.01
C GLY A 292 -7.67 -6.96 8.77
N ASN A 293 -8.61 -7.18 9.69
CA ASN A 293 -9.99 -6.70 9.60
C ASN A 293 -10.10 -5.17 9.51
N ASP A 294 -11.26 -4.69 9.03
CA ASP A 294 -11.66 -3.28 9.08
C ASP A 294 -10.61 -2.29 8.54
N PHE A 295 -10.06 -2.60 7.36
CA PHE A 295 -9.04 -1.77 6.71
C PHE A 295 -7.73 -1.62 7.51
N GLY A 296 -7.45 -2.52 8.47
CA GLY A 296 -6.26 -2.48 9.32
C GLY A 296 -6.44 -1.64 10.57
N ARG A 297 -7.68 -1.55 11.08
CA ARG A 297 -8.04 -0.75 12.26
C ARG A 297 -7.19 -1.09 13.50
N GLU A 298 -6.90 -2.38 13.69
CA GLU A 298 -6.10 -2.87 14.81
C GLU A 298 -4.59 -2.73 14.60
N GLY A 299 -4.15 -2.37 13.39
CA GLY A 299 -2.74 -2.26 13.03
C GLY A 299 -2.33 -3.33 12.01
N PHE A 300 -1.10 -3.85 12.15
CA PHE A 300 -0.55 -4.82 11.21
C PHE A 300 0.16 -5.99 11.91
N GLY A 301 0.13 -7.12 11.24
CA GLY A 301 0.82 -8.34 11.64
C GLY A 301 1.89 -8.75 10.64
N ALA A 302 2.48 -9.91 10.89
CA ALA A 302 3.50 -10.46 10.02
C ALA A 302 3.36 -11.97 9.84
N ALA A 303 3.91 -12.45 8.74
CA ALA A 303 4.23 -13.84 8.50
C ALA A 303 5.65 -13.93 7.93
N ILE A 304 6.31 -15.04 8.17
CA ILE A 304 7.62 -15.33 7.57
C ILE A 304 7.52 -16.56 6.67
N MET A 305 8.23 -16.54 5.55
CA MET A 305 8.25 -17.67 4.62
C MET A 305 9.23 -18.72 5.14
N ASP A 306 8.77 -19.95 5.36
CA ASP A 306 9.69 -21.05 5.69
C ASP A 306 10.66 -21.24 4.50
N GLU A 307 11.96 -21.30 4.77
CA GLU A 307 12.93 -21.64 3.73
C GLU A 307 12.73 -23.11 3.29
N PRO A 308 12.84 -23.42 1.99
CA PRO A 308 12.73 -24.78 1.48
C PRO A 308 13.86 -25.70 1.98
#